data_AF-A0A358SMN2-F1
#
_entry.id   AF-A0A358SMN2-F1
#
_cell.length_a   1.000
_cell.length_b   1.000
_cell.length_c   1.000
_cell.angle_alpha   90.00
_cell.angle_beta   90.00
_cell.angle_gamma   90.00
#
_symmetry.space_group_name_H-M   'P 1'
#
loop_
_entity.id
_entity.type
_entity.pdbx_description
1 polymer ?
#
loop_
_entity_poly.entity_id
_entity_poly.type
_entity_poly.pdbx_seq_one_letter_code
_entity_poly.pdbx_strand_id
1 'polypeptide(L)' 'MRAAGIRELGGPVQLLELPGPRGPGPDEVLIEVRASGVGNWDDLVRTGDWDTGSRRV' A
#
# COMPACT_ATOMS: atom_id res chain seq x y z
N MET A 1 -12.13 5.22 2.25
CA MET A 1 -11.67 3.89 2.68
C MET A 1 -10.50 4.08 3.63
N ARG A 2 -10.38 3.20 4.63
CA ARG A 2 -9.27 3.21 5.57
C ARG A 2 -8.12 2.35 5.06
N ALA A 3 -6.90 2.81 5.23
CA ALA A 3 -5.68 2.07 4.91
C ALA A 3 -4.60 2.27 5.99
N ALA A 4 -3.75 1.28 6.19
CA ALA A 4 -2.47 1.47 6.87
C ALA A 4 -1.44 1.88 5.83
N GLY A 5 -0.80 3.03 5.99
CA GLY A 5 0.16 3.53 5.01
C GLY A 5 1.13 4.56 5.58
N ILE A 6 2.01 5.07 4.72
CA ILE A 6 2.99 6.11 5.03
C ILE A 6 2.77 7.33 4.14
N ARG A 7 3.22 8.51 4.59
CA ARG A 7 3.19 9.74 3.77
C ARG A 7 4.50 10.01 3.05
N GLU A 8 5.59 9.42 3.52
CA GLU A 8 6.94 9.54 2.99
C GLU A 8 7.75 8.31 3.38
N LEU A 9 8.79 8.00 2.60
CA LEU A 9 9.71 6.89 2.90
C LEU A 9 10.38 7.10 4.25
N GLY A 10 10.51 6.03 5.02
CA GLY A 10 11.06 6.04 6.39
C GLY A 10 10.08 6.58 7.45
N GLY A 11 8.97 7.20 7.05
CA GLY A 11 7.93 7.69 7.95
C GLY A 11 7.14 6.56 8.64
N PRO A 12 6.44 6.85 9.75
CA PRO A 12 5.67 5.85 10.48
C PRO A 12 4.45 5.37 9.70
N VAL A 13 4.09 4.10 9.90
CA VAL A 13 2.79 3.57 9.44
C VAL A 13 1.69 4.22 10.27
N GLN A 14 0.69 4.76 9.58
CA GLN A 14 -0.44 5.45 10.19
C GLN A 14 -1.74 5.05 9.50
N LEU A 15 -2.87 5.24 10.20
CA LEU A 15 -4.19 5.11 9.60
C LEU A 15 -4.45 6.30 8.66
N LEU A 16 -4.76 6.01 7.41
CA LEU A 16 -5.09 6.99 6.38
C LEU A 16 -6.55 6.83 5.95
N GLU A 17 -7.21 7.96 5.72
CA GLU A 17 -8.50 8.02 5.03
C GLU A 17 -8.26 8.40 3.56
N LEU A 18 -8.66 7.51 2.66
CA LEU A 18 -8.47 7.64 1.21
C LEU A 18 -9.83 7.66 0.49
N PRO A 19 -9.92 8.15 -0.75
CA PRO A 19 -11.08 7.91 -1.61
C PRO A 19 -11.37 6.41 -1.75
N GLY A 20 -12.62 6.04 -2.02
CA GLY A 20 -12.95 4.65 -2.32
C GLY A 20 -12.21 4.14 -3.56
N PRO A 21 -11.98 2.82 -3.67
CA PRO A 21 -11.33 2.25 -4.85
C PRO A 21 -12.22 2.50 -6.09
N ARG A 22 -11.57 2.70 -7.23
CA ARG A 22 -12.28 2.68 -8.52
C ARG A 22 -12.84 1.28 -8.79
N GLY A 23 -13.82 1.20 -9.70
CA GLY A 23 -14.23 -0.09 -10.26
C GLY A 23 -13.06 -0.81 -10.94
N PRO A 24 -13.06 -2.16 -10.95
CA PRO A 24 -12.02 -2.94 -11.61
C PRO A 24 -12.04 -2.72 -13.12
N GLY A 25 -10.86 -2.71 -13.74
CA GLY A 25 -10.70 -2.77 -15.19
C GLY A 25 -10.87 -4.19 -15.74
N PRO A 26 -10.66 -4.39 -17.06
CA PRO A 26 -10.88 -5.67 -17.74
C PRO A 26 -10.18 -6.90 -17.15
N ASP A 27 -9.04 -6.72 -16.48
CA ASP A 27 -8.23 -7.81 -15.90
C ASP A 27 -8.00 -7.66 -14.39
N GLU A 28 -8.88 -6.92 -13.71
CA GLU A 28 -8.76 -6.65 -12.29
C GLU A 28 -9.96 -7.19 -11.53
N VAL A 29 -9.74 -7.46 -10.24
CA VAL A 29 -10.82 -7.77 -9.30
C VAL A 29 -10.73 -6.81 -8.12
N LEU A 30 -11.89 -6.35 -7.66
CA LEU A 30 -11.99 -5.56 -6.43
C LEU A 30 -12.23 -6.51 -5.26
N ILE A 31 -11.30 -6.52 -4.30
CA ILE A 31 -11.36 -7.41 -3.13
C ILE A 31 -11.69 -6.60 -1.89
N GLU A 32 -12.71 -7.03 -1.15
CA GLU A 32 -12.95 -6.56 0.21
C GLU A 32 -11.94 -7.21 1.16
N VAL A 33 -10.91 -6.46 1.57
CA VAL A 33 -9.86 -6.95 2.46
C VAL A 33 -10.41 -7.12 3.88
N ARG A 34 -10.45 -8.36 4.36
CA ARG A 34 -10.88 -8.70 5.73
C ARG A 34 -9.73 -8.67 6.74
N ALA A 35 -8.53 -9.06 6.31
CA ALA A 35 -7.30 -9.02 7.07
C ALA A 35 -6.09 -9.02 6.13
N SER A 36 -4.95 -8.51 6.60
CA SER A 36 -3.65 -8.61 5.94
C SER A 36 -2.57 -8.93 6.98
N GLY A 37 -1.63 -9.80 6.62
CA GLY A 37 -0.39 -9.97 7.38
C GLY A 37 0.60 -8.84 7.12
N VAL A 38 1.55 -8.68 8.02
CA VAL A 38 2.73 -7.81 7.86
C VAL A 38 3.97 -8.68 7.97
N GLY A 39 4.88 -8.56 7.01
CA GLY A 39 6.18 -9.24 6.96
C GLY A 39 7.34 -8.25 7.06
N ASN A 40 8.56 -8.79 7.15
CA ASN A 40 9.77 -7.97 7.21
C ASN A 40 9.97 -7.11 5.96
N TRP A 41 9.49 -7.57 4.81
CA TRP A 41 9.54 -6.82 3.56
C TRP A 41 8.73 -5.52 3.58
N ASP A 42 7.66 -5.44 4.38
CA ASP A 42 6.88 -4.22 4.48
C ASP A 42 7.74 -3.07 5.03
N ASP A 43 8.66 -3.37 5.96
CA ASP A 43 9.58 -2.37 6.50
C ASP A 43 10.66 -1.97 5.47
N LEU A 44 11.20 -2.93 4.70
CA LEU A 44 12.17 -2.66 3.63
C LEU A 44 11.58 -1.76 2.54
N VAL A 45 10.32 -1.98 2.16
CA VAL A 45 9.63 -1.11 1.20
C VAL A 45 9.30 0.24 1.84
N ARG A 46 8.90 0.25 3.11
CA ARG A 46 8.57 1.48 3.87
C ARG A 46 9.76 2.43 3.96
N THR A 47 10.97 1.91 4.20
CA THR A 47 12.20 2.72 4.27
C THR A 47 12.75 3.10 2.89
N GLY A 48 12.31 2.41 1.84
CA GLY A 48 12.81 2.59 0.48
C GLY A 48 14.07 1.76 0.18
N ASP A 49 14.42 0.82 1.05
CA ASP A 49 15.58 -0.08 0.88
C ASP A 49 15.33 -1.19 -0.15
N TRP A 50 14.07 -1.36 -0.59
CA TRP A 50 13.70 -2.27 -1.68
C TRP A 50 12.96 -1.54 -2.81
N ASP A 51 13.58 -1.51 -3.99
CA ASP A 51 12.92 -1.11 -5.25
C ASP A 51 11.91 -2.17 -5.72
N THR A 52 10.63 -1.80 -5.72
CA THR A 52 9.53 -2.65 -6.18
C THR A 52 9.15 -2.42 -7.65
N GLY A 53 9.92 -1.61 -8.39
CA GLY A 53 9.59 -1.19 -9.77
C GLY A 53 8.39 -0.23 -9.87
N SER A 54 7.92 0.30 -8.73
CA SER A 54 6.80 1.25 -8.66
C SER A 54 7.22 2.70 -8.88
N ARG A 55 8.53 2.98 -8.83
CA ARG A 55 9.09 4.30 -9.11
C ARG A 55 8.98 4.59 -10.61
N ARG A 56 8.16 5.58 -10.98
CA ARG A 56 8.22 6.15 -12.32
C ARG A 56 9.56 6.88 -12.48
N VAL A 57 10.38 6.43 -13.43
CA VAL A 57 11.53 7.19 -13.97
C VAL A 57 11.06 8.38 -14.79
#